data_AF-A0A6J4SLU5-F1
#
_entry.id   AF-A0A6J4SLU5-F1
#
_cell.length_a   1.000
_cell.length_b   1.000
_cell.length_c   1.000
_cell.angle_alpha   90.00
_cell.angle_beta   90.00
_cell.angle_gamma   90.00
#
_symmetry.space_group_name_H-M   'P 1'
#
loop_
_entity.id
_entity.type
_entity.pdbx_description
1 polymer ?
#
loop_
_entity_poly.entity_id
_entity_poly.type
_entity_poly.pdbx_seq_one_letter_code
_entity_poly.pdbx_strand_id
1 'polypeptide(L)'
;MRSSLKRWLVRALPALAACALPAVAAATTPALIWRGAARINVQCLVQPTIAANADLQRRMCEHVRRRAAAGSPVPVDVVTLGDPKVLDSDSVTLLVHASVQRFGSQRLLTFSVRPFRLSAEQDAVLFAAAPRAAALAAAGEWSRALAMALDNALAETLPWRAGRD
;
A
#
# COMPACT_ATOMS: atom_id res chain seq x y z
N MET A 1 2.12 -10.86 78.55
CA MET A 1 3.03 -9.69 78.52
C MET A 1 3.82 -9.71 77.23
N ARG A 2 3.88 -8.57 76.53
CA ARG A 2 4.88 -8.11 75.53
C ARG A 2 4.95 -8.93 74.22
N SER A 3 4.25 -8.52 73.17
CA SER A 3 4.65 -7.50 72.16
C SER A 3 5.85 -7.91 71.31
N SER A 4 5.63 -8.13 70.01
CA SER A 4 6.65 -7.74 69.02
C SER A 4 6.02 -7.50 67.65
N LEU A 5 6.07 -6.23 67.25
CA LEU A 5 5.64 -5.70 65.97
C LEU A 5 6.44 -6.30 64.81
N LYS A 6 5.78 -6.62 63.71
CA LYS A 6 6.43 -6.68 62.39
C LYS A 6 5.75 -5.69 61.44
N ARG A 7 6.39 -4.54 61.29
CA ARG A 7 6.17 -3.55 60.23
C ARG A 7 6.60 -4.16 58.91
N TRP A 8 5.73 -4.17 57.90
CA TRP A 8 6.14 -4.35 56.50
C TRP A 8 5.34 -3.41 55.59
N LEU A 9 5.99 -2.28 55.30
CA LEU A 9 6.07 -1.59 54.00
C LEU A 9 4.83 -1.62 53.10
N VAL A 10 4.05 -0.54 53.18
CA VAL A 10 3.15 -0.09 52.12
C VAL A 10 4.02 0.35 50.93
N ARG A 11 4.03 -0.45 49.85
CA ARG A 11 4.52 0.01 48.54
C ARG A 11 3.42 0.88 47.91
N ALA A 12 3.59 2.20 47.99
CA ALA A 12 2.83 3.12 47.15
C ALA A 12 3.33 2.95 45.70
N LEU A 13 2.49 2.36 44.83
CA LEU A 13 2.68 2.45 43.39
C LEU A 13 2.38 3.88 42.94
N PRO A 14 3.26 4.57 42.20
CA PRO A 14 2.87 5.78 41.53
C PRO A 14 1.95 5.40 40.36
N ALA A 15 0.71 5.86 40.42
CA ALA A 15 -0.18 5.86 39.26
C ALA A 15 0.40 6.82 38.22
N LEU A 16 1.10 6.28 37.23
CA LEU A 16 1.45 7.00 36.01
C LEU A 16 0.14 7.32 35.28
N ALA A 17 -0.36 8.53 35.47
CA ALA A 17 -1.44 9.10 34.69
C ALA A 17 -0.99 9.19 33.22
N ALA A 18 -1.39 8.21 32.42
CA ALA A 18 -1.26 8.28 30.98
C ALA A 18 -2.23 9.37 30.50
N CYS A 19 -1.70 10.56 30.19
CA CYS A 19 -2.40 11.53 29.37
C CYS A 19 -2.63 10.90 27.99
N ALA A 20 -3.79 10.28 27.81
CA ALA A 20 -4.27 9.89 26.50
C ALA A 20 -4.58 11.16 25.72
N LEU A 21 -3.63 11.60 24.89
CA LEU A 21 -3.90 12.62 23.88
C LEU A 21 -4.98 12.06 22.95
N PRO A 22 -6.07 12.80 22.68
CA PRO A 22 -7.06 12.38 21.70
C PRO A 22 -6.36 12.23 20.35
N ALA A 23 -6.57 11.07 19.71
CA ALA A 23 -6.11 10.86 18.34
C ALA A 23 -6.67 11.98 17.47
N VAL A 24 -5.78 12.80 16.90
CA VAL A 24 -6.17 13.79 15.91
C VAL A 24 -6.67 12.98 14.71
N ALA A 25 -7.99 12.93 14.54
CA ALA A 25 -8.59 12.39 13.33
C ALA A 25 -8.11 13.26 12.17
N ALA A 26 -7.12 12.78 11.42
CA ALA A 26 -6.67 13.43 10.22
C ALA A 26 -7.86 13.46 9.25
N ALA A 27 -8.48 14.64 9.12
CA ALA A 27 -9.48 14.90 8.10
C ALA A 27 -8.79 14.75 6.74
N THR A 28 -8.89 13.56 6.17
CA THR A 28 -8.36 13.26 4.84
C THR A 28 -9.39 13.74 3.84
N THR A 29 -9.14 14.89 3.23
CA THR A 29 -9.88 15.31 2.04
C THR A 29 -9.83 14.13 1.05
N PRO A 30 -10.97 13.54 0.65
CA PRO A 30 -10.95 12.40 -0.27
C PRO A 30 -10.23 12.84 -1.54
N ALA A 31 -9.14 12.15 -1.87
CA ALA A 31 -8.33 12.51 -3.04
C ALA A 31 -9.24 12.67 -4.27
N LEU A 32 -9.23 13.87 -4.87
CA LEU A 32 -10.17 14.27 -5.93
C LEU A 32 -10.17 13.30 -7.12
N ILE A 33 -9.05 12.62 -7.33
CA ILE A 33 -8.86 11.63 -8.40
C ILE A 33 -9.92 10.51 -8.42
N TRP A 34 -10.46 10.12 -7.25
CA TRP A 34 -11.43 9.04 -7.14
C TRP A 34 -12.88 9.47 -7.38
N ARG A 35 -13.17 10.77 -7.34
CA ARG A 35 -14.55 11.27 -7.41
C ARG A 35 -15.13 11.06 -8.81
N GLY A 36 -16.24 10.34 -8.91
CA GLY A 36 -16.90 10.07 -10.20
C GLY A 36 -16.07 9.19 -11.13
N ALA A 37 -15.16 8.38 -10.59
CA ALA A 37 -14.56 7.28 -11.34
C ALA A 37 -15.62 6.19 -11.49
N ALA A 38 -15.84 5.69 -12.71
CA ALA A 38 -16.74 4.60 -13.02
C ALA A 38 -16.01 3.23 -13.06
N ARG A 39 -14.68 3.25 -13.17
CA ARG A 39 -13.84 2.05 -13.23
C ARG A 39 -12.44 2.31 -12.71
N ILE A 40 -11.75 1.22 -12.34
CA ILE A 40 -10.32 1.24 -12.03
C ILE A 40 -9.58 0.29 -12.97
N ASN A 41 -8.50 0.80 -13.57
CA ASN A 41 -7.57 -0.02 -14.34
C ASN A 41 -6.31 -0.28 -13.51
N VAL A 42 -5.70 -1.45 -13.65
CA VAL A 42 -4.41 -1.79 -13.04
C VAL A 42 -3.42 -2.05 -14.16
N GLN A 43 -2.35 -1.26 -14.20
CA GLN A 43 -1.26 -1.42 -15.16
C GLN A 43 0.05 -1.62 -14.41
N CYS A 44 0.75 -2.72 -14.70
CA CYS A 44 2.02 -3.03 -14.07
C CYS A 44 3.14 -3.09 -15.09
N LEU A 45 4.26 -2.48 -14.76
CA LEU A 45 5.47 -2.49 -15.56
C LEU A 45 6.63 -2.91 -14.66
N VAL A 46 7.21 -4.09 -14.92
CA VAL A 46 8.40 -4.58 -14.22
C VAL A 46 9.60 -4.48 -15.15
N GLN A 47 10.59 -3.68 -14.77
CA GLN A 47 11.83 -3.50 -15.51
C GLN A 47 12.99 -4.33 -14.91
N PRO A 48 13.95 -4.79 -15.74
CA PRO A 48 13.90 -4.75 -17.21
C PRO A 48 12.84 -5.71 -17.78
N THR A 49 12.32 -5.39 -18.96
CA THR A 49 11.34 -6.22 -19.67
C THR A 49 12.03 -7.45 -20.27
N ILE A 50 12.22 -8.48 -19.44
CA ILE A 50 12.83 -9.76 -19.83
C ILE A 50 11.85 -10.90 -19.53
N ALA A 51 11.99 -12.02 -20.24
CA ALA A 51 11.13 -13.20 -20.06
C ALA A 51 11.05 -13.66 -18.59
N ALA A 52 12.17 -13.59 -17.85
CA ALA A 52 12.23 -13.96 -16.44
C ALA A 52 11.34 -13.08 -15.52
N ASN A 53 10.99 -11.86 -15.94
CA ASN A 53 10.16 -10.94 -15.17
C ASN A 53 8.68 -10.95 -15.61
N ALA A 54 8.33 -11.64 -16.70
CA ALA A 54 6.97 -11.65 -17.23
C ALA A 54 5.96 -12.29 -16.26
N ASP A 55 6.34 -13.41 -15.63
CA ASP A 55 5.51 -14.06 -14.61
C ASP A 55 5.36 -13.17 -13.36
N LEU A 56 6.45 -12.52 -12.93
CA LEU A 56 6.44 -11.59 -11.80
C LEU A 56 5.50 -10.41 -12.06
N GLN A 57 5.55 -9.80 -13.24
CA GLN A 57 4.65 -8.72 -13.64
C GLN A 57 3.19 -9.17 -13.63
N ARG A 58 2.89 -10.33 -14.22
CA ARG A 58 1.54 -10.91 -14.23
C ARG A 58 1.01 -11.15 -12.82
N ARG A 59 1.81 -11.78 -11.94
CA ARG A 59 1.44 -12.04 -10.54
C ARG A 59 1.24 -10.75 -9.77
N MET A 60 2.09 -9.75 -9.99
CA MET A 60 1.96 -8.44 -9.36
C MET A 60 0.66 -7.74 -9.77
N CYS A 61 0.34 -7.74 -11.06
CA CYS A 61 -0.90 -7.16 -11.57
C CYS A 61 -2.14 -7.86 -11.05
N GLU A 62 -2.14 -9.19 -11.05
CA GLU A 62 -3.25 -9.95 -10.52
C GLU A 62 -3.41 -9.77 -9.01
N HIS A 63 -2.31 -9.70 -8.25
CA HIS A 63 -2.35 -9.37 -6.82
C HIS A 63 -2.97 -8.00 -6.60
N VAL A 64 -2.47 -6.97 -7.28
CA VAL A 64 -2.97 -5.60 -7.16
C VAL A 64 -4.44 -5.51 -7.57
N ARG A 65 -4.85 -6.15 -8.67
CA ARG A 65 -6.25 -6.21 -9.12
C ARG A 65 -7.16 -6.78 -8.04
N ARG A 66 -6.86 -7.97 -7.52
CA ARG A 66 -7.68 -8.60 -6.45
C ARG A 66 -7.76 -7.72 -5.22
N ARG A 67 -6.63 -7.13 -4.83
CA ARG A 67 -6.49 -6.31 -3.63
C ARG A 67 -7.15 -4.94 -3.78
N ALA A 68 -7.18 -4.38 -4.98
CA ALA A 68 -7.92 -3.16 -5.28
C ALA A 68 -9.43 -3.41 -5.38
N ALA A 69 -9.83 -4.52 -6.03
CA ALA A 69 -11.23 -4.93 -6.17
C ALA A 69 -11.91 -5.21 -4.83
N ALA A 70 -11.18 -5.71 -3.84
CA ALA A 70 -11.71 -5.99 -2.51
C ALA A 70 -12.25 -4.72 -1.83
N GLY A 71 -13.58 -4.60 -1.81
CA GLY A 71 -14.29 -3.44 -1.25
C GLY A 71 -14.33 -2.20 -2.15
N SER A 72 -13.93 -2.33 -3.43
CA SER A 72 -14.06 -1.25 -4.41
C SER A 72 -15.54 -0.99 -4.74
N PRO A 73 -15.97 0.29 -4.85
CA PRO A 73 -17.31 0.63 -5.33
C PRO A 73 -17.49 0.44 -6.84
N VAL A 74 -16.40 0.21 -7.58
CA VAL A 74 -16.38 0.12 -9.05
C VAL A 74 -15.58 -1.07 -9.55
N PRO A 75 -15.83 -1.55 -10.79
CA PRO A 75 -15.06 -2.63 -11.39
C PRO A 75 -13.56 -2.34 -11.46
N VAL A 76 -12.75 -3.40 -11.35
CA VAL A 76 -11.29 -3.32 -11.40
C VAL A 76 -10.74 -4.31 -12.42
N ASP A 77 -10.10 -3.78 -13.45
CA ASP A 77 -9.55 -4.56 -14.57
C ASP A 77 -8.03 -4.44 -14.63
N VAL A 78 -7.35 -5.44 -15.21
CA VAL A 78 -5.94 -5.32 -15.59
C VAL A 78 -5.86 -4.88 -17.04
N VAL A 79 -4.99 -3.91 -17.31
CA VAL A 79 -4.72 -3.38 -18.65
C VAL A 79 -3.23 -3.46 -18.95
N THR A 80 -2.88 -3.50 -20.24
CA THR A 80 -1.49 -3.52 -20.70
C THR A 80 -1.00 -2.11 -21.04
N LEU A 81 0.32 -1.97 -21.22
CA LEU A 81 0.88 -0.75 -21.80
C LEU A 81 0.30 -0.53 -23.21
N GLY A 82 -0.16 0.69 -23.49
CA GLY A 82 -0.79 1.04 -24.78
C GLY A 82 -2.27 0.66 -24.91
N ASP A 83 -2.90 0.11 -23.87
CA ASP A 83 -4.35 -0.13 -23.87
C ASP A 83 -5.10 1.22 -23.88
N PRO A 84 -6.01 1.48 -24.85
CA PRO A 84 -6.74 2.74 -24.92
C PRO A 84 -7.62 3.01 -23.70
N LYS A 85 -8.02 1.99 -22.93
CA LYS A 85 -8.81 2.15 -21.69
C LYS A 85 -8.13 3.01 -20.64
N VAL A 86 -6.80 3.19 -20.72
CA VAL A 86 -6.05 4.08 -19.81
C VAL A 86 -6.39 5.56 -20.07
N LEU A 87 -6.94 5.88 -21.23
CA LEU A 87 -7.32 7.24 -21.64
C LEU A 87 -8.79 7.56 -21.34
N ASP A 88 -9.58 6.59 -20.87
CA ASP A 88 -10.98 6.79 -20.51
C ASP A 88 -11.09 7.82 -19.37
N SER A 89 -11.84 8.89 -19.58
CA SER A 89 -11.94 10.03 -18.67
C SER A 89 -12.67 9.70 -17.35
N ASP A 90 -13.48 8.65 -17.34
CA ASP A 90 -14.16 8.12 -16.16
C ASP A 90 -13.37 7.01 -15.45
N SER A 91 -12.14 6.71 -15.90
CA SER A 91 -11.29 5.70 -15.29
C SER A 91 -10.20 6.30 -14.39
N VAL A 92 -9.87 5.58 -13.31
CA VAL A 92 -8.59 5.79 -12.60
C VAL A 92 -7.69 4.61 -12.88
N THR A 93 -6.51 4.86 -13.41
CA THR A 93 -5.50 3.83 -13.62
C THR A 93 -4.51 3.80 -12.45
N LEU A 94 -4.42 2.67 -11.76
CA LEU A 94 -3.36 2.34 -10.82
C LEU A 94 -2.11 1.90 -11.59
N LEU A 95 -1.14 2.81 -11.68
CA LEU A 95 0.17 2.55 -12.27
C LEU A 95 1.09 1.91 -11.22
N VAL A 96 1.56 0.70 -11.50
CA VAL A 96 2.51 -0.04 -10.66
C VAL A 96 3.82 -0.16 -11.43
N HIS A 97 4.74 0.76 -11.16
CA HIS A 97 6.07 0.74 -11.77
C HIS A 97 7.05 0.07 -10.83
N ALA A 98 7.75 -0.94 -11.33
CA ALA A 98 8.69 -1.73 -10.56
C ALA A 98 10.00 -1.96 -11.32
N SER A 99 11.08 -2.12 -10.58
CA SER A 99 12.40 -2.48 -11.09
C SER A 99 13.00 -3.58 -10.23
N VAL A 100 13.54 -4.61 -10.88
CA VAL A 100 14.25 -5.69 -10.19
C VAL A 100 15.74 -5.38 -10.20
N GLN A 101 16.32 -5.25 -9.01
CA GLN A 101 17.73 -4.97 -8.80
C GLN A 101 18.39 -6.09 -8.00
N ARG A 102 19.71 -6.27 -8.19
CA ARG A 102 20.52 -7.15 -7.33
C ARG A 102 21.18 -6.31 -6.25
N PHE A 103 21.12 -6.79 -5.01
CA PHE A 103 21.80 -6.21 -3.86
C PHE A 103 22.57 -7.32 -3.15
N GLY A 104 23.88 -7.41 -3.41
CA GLY A 104 24.69 -8.56 -3.01
C GLY A 104 24.16 -9.87 -3.62
N SER A 105 23.89 -10.87 -2.77
CA SER A 105 23.31 -12.15 -3.16
C SER A 105 21.77 -12.12 -3.28
N GLN A 106 21.12 -11.01 -2.92
CA GLN A 106 19.66 -10.88 -2.92
C GLN A 106 19.15 -10.17 -4.18
N ARG A 107 17.90 -10.47 -4.55
CA ARG A 107 17.15 -9.69 -5.54
C ARG A 107 16.08 -8.89 -4.82
N LEU A 108 16.06 -7.58 -5.08
CA LEU A 108 15.06 -6.67 -4.56
C LEU A 108 14.17 -6.21 -5.70
N LEU A 109 12.89 -6.01 -5.41
CA LEU A 109 11.98 -5.30 -6.28
C LEU A 109 11.68 -3.96 -5.63
N THR A 110 12.10 -2.88 -6.30
CA THR A 110 11.71 -1.52 -5.96
C THR A 110 10.46 -1.16 -6.75
N PHE A 111 9.48 -0.53 -6.14
CA PHE A 111 8.24 -0.16 -6.83
C PHE A 111 7.58 1.09 -6.29
N SER A 112 6.68 1.65 -7.10
CA SER A 112 5.74 2.70 -6.70
C SER A 112 4.35 2.37 -7.22
N VAL A 113 3.32 2.77 -6.47
CA VAL A 113 1.91 2.66 -6.85
C VAL A 113 1.36 4.08 -6.94
N ARG A 114 0.84 4.46 -8.12
CA ARG A 114 0.33 5.82 -8.36
C ARG A 114 -1.02 5.77 -9.06
N PRO A 115 -2.07 6.42 -8.52
CA PRO A 115 -3.29 6.61 -9.28
C PRO A 115 -3.07 7.70 -10.33
N PHE A 116 -3.61 7.49 -11.52
CA PHE A 116 -3.60 8.42 -12.65
C PHE A 116 -4.99 8.51 -13.24
N ARG A 117 -5.43 9.72 -13.58
CA ARG A 117 -6.69 9.96 -14.30
C ARG A 117 -6.52 11.16 -15.20
N LEU A 118 -6.93 11.02 -16.46
CA LEU A 118 -6.76 12.04 -17.47
C LEU A 118 -7.58 13.31 -17.16
N SER A 119 -8.78 13.15 -16.60
CA SER A 119 -9.71 14.24 -16.34
C SER A 119 -9.55 14.91 -14.97
N ALA A 120 -8.65 14.42 -14.12
CA ALA A 120 -8.44 15.00 -12.79
C ALA A 120 -7.52 16.21 -12.88
N GLU A 121 -7.87 17.31 -12.21
CA GLU A 121 -6.95 18.42 -11.95
C GLU A 121 -5.69 17.84 -11.29
N GLN A 122 -4.53 18.02 -11.93
CA GLN A 122 -3.27 17.40 -11.53
C GLN A 122 -2.67 18.03 -10.27
N ASP A 123 -3.38 19.00 -9.68
CA ASP A 123 -2.84 19.98 -8.75
C ASP A 123 -3.02 19.54 -7.28
N ALA A 124 -3.82 18.49 -7.02
CA ALA A 124 -4.31 18.19 -5.67
C ALA A 124 -3.64 17.01 -4.95
N VAL A 125 -2.84 16.16 -5.62
CA VAL A 125 -2.16 15.01 -4.97
C VAL A 125 -0.74 14.84 -5.51
N LEU A 126 0.22 15.54 -4.89
CA LEU A 126 1.64 15.44 -5.27
C LEU A 126 2.31 14.16 -4.74
N PHE A 127 1.73 13.52 -3.73
CA PHE A 127 2.31 12.36 -3.04
C PHE A 127 1.31 11.20 -2.95
N ALA A 128 1.52 10.17 -3.77
CA ALA A 128 0.91 8.85 -3.60
C ALA A 128 1.67 8.06 -2.52
N ALA A 129 1.39 6.76 -2.37
CA ALA A 129 2.16 5.88 -1.50
C ALA A 129 3.68 6.02 -1.75
N ALA A 130 4.46 6.03 -0.66
CA ALA A 130 5.91 6.14 -0.76
C ALA A 130 6.47 4.96 -1.58
N PRO A 131 7.50 5.18 -2.43
CA PRO A 131 8.20 4.09 -3.09
C PRO A 131 8.76 3.09 -2.07
N ARG A 132 8.70 1.79 -2.40
CA ARG A 132 9.12 0.71 -1.49
C ARG A 132 10.11 -0.20 -2.17
N ALA A 133 10.91 -0.89 -1.37
CA ALA A 133 11.73 -2.01 -1.78
C ALA A 133 11.30 -3.26 -0.99
N ALA A 134 11.18 -4.39 -1.67
CA ALA A 134 10.90 -5.67 -1.04
C ALA A 134 11.82 -6.75 -1.59
N ALA A 135 12.25 -7.66 -0.71
CA ALA A 135 13.03 -8.82 -1.12
C ALA A 135 12.17 -9.76 -1.98
N LEU A 136 12.73 -10.24 -3.09
CA LEU A 136 12.19 -11.38 -3.83
C LEU A 136 12.70 -12.69 -3.20
N ALA A 137 12.04 -13.81 -3.52
CA ALA A 137 12.56 -15.12 -3.16
C ALA A 137 13.88 -15.41 -3.93
N ALA A 138 14.61 -16.46 -3.55
CA ALA A 138 15.98 -16.73 -4.04
C ALA A 138 16.13 -16.72 -5.57
N ALA A 139 15.12 -17.19 -6.32
CA ALA A 139 15.11 -17.18 -7.78
C ALA A 139 14.60 -15.86 -8.43
N GLY A 140 14.28 -14.84 -7.63
CA GLY A 140 13.59 -13.63 -8.09
C GLY A 140 12.07 -13.80 -8.19
N GLU A 141 11.53 -14.82 -7.54
CA GLU A 141 10.11 -15.12 -7.52
C GLU A 141 9.36 -14.27 -6.50
N TRP A 142 8.02 -14.34 -6.58
CA TRP A 142 7.10 -13.76 -5.62
C TRP A 142 7.44 -14.17 -4.19
N SER A 143 7.42 -13.20 -3.27
CA SER A 143 7.72 -13.43 -1.86
C SER A 143 6.60 -12.90 -0.97
N ARG A 144 6.56 -13.38 0.28
CA ARG A 144 5.66 -12.82 1.30
C ARG A 144 5.97 -11.34 1.57
N ALA A 145 7.25 -10.97 1.58
CA ALA A 145 7.68 -9.59 1.81
C ALA A 145 7.15 -8.65 0.70
N LEU A 146 7.18 -9.10 -0.56
CA LEU A 146 6.61 -8.36 -1.68
C LEU A 146 5.09 -8.21 -1.54
N ALA A 147 4.37 -9.28 -1.22
CA ALA A 147 2.92 -9.23 -1.03
C ALA A 147 2.53 -8.22 0.07
N MET A 148 3.21 -8.26 1.22
CA MET A 148 2.97 -7.32 2.32
C MET A 148 3.30 -5.87 1.94
N ALA A 149 4.43 -5.64 1.24
CA ALA A 149 4.80 -4.30 0.81
C ALA A 149 3.76 -3.71 -0.16
N LEU A 150 3.25 -4.51 -1.10
CA LEU A 150 2.19 -4.12 -2.02
C LEU A 150 0.89 -3.83 -1.28
N ASP A 151 0.53 -4.67 -0.32
CA ASP A 151 -0.69 -4.48 0.47
C ASP A 151 -0.68 -3.16 1.26
N ASN A 152 0.45 -2.83 1.86
CA ASN A 152 0.62 -1.56 2.58
C ASN A 152 0.60 -0.36 1.62
N ALA A 153 1.25 -0.45 0.46
CA ALA A 153 1.18 0.61 -0.56
C ALA A 153 -0.26 0.82 -1.07
N LEU A 154 -1.03 -0.25 -1.21
CA LEU A 154 -2.44 -0.16 -1.61
C LEU A 154 -3.33 0.39 -0.49
N ALA A 155 -3.04 0.10 0.77
CA ALA A 155 -3.77 0.68 1.91
C ALA A 155 -3.57 2.21 1.99
N GLU A 156 -2.37 2.70 1.67
CA GLU A 156 -2.07 4.13 1.59
C GLU A 156 -2.69 4.82 0.35
N THR A 157 -2.90 4.06 -0.73
CA THR A 157 -3.38 4.62 -2.00
C THR A 157 -4.91 4.59 -2.14
N LEU A 158 -5.56 3.54 -1.63
CA LEU A 158 -6.97 3.24 -1.91
C LEU A 158 -7.87 3.69 -0.75
N PRO A 159 -8.81 4.63 -0.97
CA PRO A 159 -9.59 5.22 0.13
C PRO A 159 -10.51 4.21 0.83
N TRP A 160 -11.02 3.19 0.13
CA TRP A 160 -11.85 2.13 0.74
C TRP A 160 -11.05 1.06 1.50
N ARG A 161 -9.73 1.20 1.57
CA ARG A 161 -8.85 0.31 2.34
C ARG A 161 -8.25 0.95 3.58
N ALA A 162 -8.40 2.27 3.76
CA ALA A 162 -7.99 2.94 4.98
C ALA A 162 -8.76 2.35 6.19
N GLY A 163 -8.03 1.95 7.24
CA GLY A 163 -8.63 1.46 8.50
C GLY A 163 -8.97 -0.03 8.57
N ARG A 164 -8.46 -0.87 7.66
CA ARG A 164 -8.56 -2.34 7.76
C ARG A 164 -7.18 -2.96 8.01
N ASP A 165 -6.68 -2.77 9.23
CA ASP A 165 -5.50 -3.45 9.77
C ASP A 165 -5.90 -4.60 10.70
#